data_AF-W2TM30-F1
#
_entry.id   AF-W2TM30-F1
#
_cell.length_a   1.000
_cell.length_b   1.000
_cell.length_c   1.000
_cell.angle_alpha   90.00
_cell.angle_beta   90.00
_cell.angle_gamma   90.00
#
_symmetry.space_group_name_H-M   'P 1'
#
loop_
_entity.id
_entity.type
_entity.pdbx_description
1 polymer ?
#
loop_
_entity_poly.entity_id
_entity_poly.type
_entity_poly.pdbx_seq_one_letter_code
_entity_poly.pdbx_strand_id
1 'polypeptide(L)'
;MPRYCLFGDTVNTASRMESNGKPGRVHMSDDAKEFLMKTFNGYQTLCRGEVLIKGKGVMTTHWLCGREDMQIMESRDEDQK
;
A
#
# COMPACT_ATOMS: atom_id res chain seq x y z
N MET A 1 -13.60 27.39 14.54
CA MET A 1 -14.45 26.50 13.72
C MET A 1 -14.04 25.07 14.04
N PRO A 2 -14.96 24.17 14.48
CA PRO A 2 -14.60 22.81 14.85
C PRO A 2 -14.12 22.01 13.63
N ARG A 3 -13.03 21.25 13.78
CA ARG A 3 -12.53 20.30 12.77
C ARG A 3 -12.69 18.87 13.29
N TYR A 4 -13.33 18.02 12.51
CA TYR A 4 -13.43 16.60 12.80
C TYR A 4 -12.12 15.91 12.41
N CYS A 5 -11.55 15.15 13.34
CA CYS A 5 -10.32 14.40 13.17
C CYS A 5 -10.56 12.94 13.56
N LEU A 6 -10.02 12.01 12.77
CA LEU A 6 -9.96 10.60 13.11
C LEU A 6 -8.62 10.29 13.77
N PHE A 7 -8.64 9.44 14.79
CA PHE A 7 -7.46 9.05 15.55
C PHE A 7 -7.42 7.53 15.71
N GLY A 8 -6.22 6.97 15.76
CA GLY A 8 -6.03 5.54 15.96
C GLY A 8 -4.81 5.00 15.25
N ASP A 9 -4.51 3.74 15.54
CA ASP A 9 -3.37 3.04 14.98
C ASP A 9 -3.49 2.81 13.46
N THR A 10 -4.71 2.58 12.97
CA THR A 10 -4.98 2.41 11.54
C THR A 10 -4.65 3.67 10.74
N VAL A 11 -5.08 4.85 11.19
CA VAL A 11 -4.79 6.12 10.50
C VAL A 11 -3.30 6.46 10.58
N ASN A 12 -2.63 6.12 11.68
CA ASN A 12 -1.18 6.26 11.80
C ASN A 12 -0.46 5.34 10.82
N THR A 13 -0.85 4.06 10.73
CA THR A 13 -0.27 3.09 9.81
C THR A 13 -0.48 3.53 8.36
N ALA A 14 -1.69 3.98 7.99
CA ALA A 14 -1.99 4.51 6.66
C ALA A 14 -1.13 5.73 6.33
N SER A 15 -0.95 6.66 7.27
CA SER A 15 -0.03 7.78 7.09
C SER A 15 1.41 7.32 6.86
N ARG A 16 1.87 6.25 7.54
CA ARG A 16 3.21 5.69 7.31
C ARG A 16 3.34 5.00 5.96
N MET A 17 2.29 4.35 5.47
CA MET A 17 2.27 3.76 4.14
C MET A 17 2.41 4.85 3.07
N GLU A 18 1.67 5.96 3.20
CA GLU A 18 1.75 7.10 2.29
C GLU A 18 3.15 7.74 2.31
N SER A 19 3.70 8.03 3.49
CA SER A 19 5.00 8.71 3.59
C SER A 19 6.19 7.84 3.17
N ASN A 20 6.04 6.51 3.14
CA ASN A 20 7.03 5.57 2.60
C ASN A 20 6.62 5.03 1.21
N GLY A 21 5.63 5.66 0.58
CA GLY A 21 5.11 5.31 -0.73
C GLY A 21 6.02 5.77 -1.87
N LYS A 22 5.66 5.37 -3.10
CA LYS A 22 6.25 5.92 -4.33
C LYS A 22 5.17 6.71 -5.07
N PRO A 23 5.51 7.83 -5.73
CA PRO A 23 4.57 8.57 -6.57
C PRO A 23 3.91 7.66 -7.60
N GLY A 24 2.60 7.83 -7.81
CA GLY A 24 1.85 7.03 -8.79
C GLY A 24 1.59 5.57 -8.41
N ARG A 25 2.05 5.10 -7.23
CA ARG A 25 1.80 3.73 -6.76
C ARG A 25 0.96 3.73 -5.48
N VAL A 26 0.08 2.73 -5.37
CA VAL A 26 -0.74 2.53 -4.18
C VAL A 26 -0.03 1.54 -3.25
N HIS A 27 0.44 2.05 -2.11
CA HIS A 27 1.13 1.28 -1.07
C HIS A 27 0.13 0.73 -0.04
N MET A 28 0.23 -0.55 0.30
CA MET A 28 -0.68 -1.21 1.23
C MET A 28 0.03 -2.14 2.21
N SER A 29 -0.58 -2.29 3.40
CA SER A 29 -0.20 -3.29 4.39
C SER A 29 -0.59 -4.69 3.93
N ASP A 30 0.01 -5.70 4.56
CA ASP A 30 -0.33 -7.10 4.30
C ASP A 30 -1.82 -7.41 4.59
N ASP A 31 -2.34 -6.95 5.74
CA ASP A 31 -3.76 -7.10 6.10
C ASP A 31 -4.71 -6.56 5.03
N ALA A 32 -4.38 -5.40 4.45
CA ALA A 32 -5.19 -4.78 3.41
C ALA A 32 -5.14 -5.58 2.09
N LYS A 33 -3.97 -6.13 1.76
CA LYS A 33 -3.78 -7.02 0.62
C LYS A 33 -4.56 -8.33 0.81
N GLU A 34 -4.49 -8.96 1.99
CA GLU A 34 -5.25 -10.18 2.27
C GLU A 34 -6.76 -9.95 2.12
N PHE A 35 -7.26 -8.86 2.71
CA PHE A 35 -8.66 -8.48 2.58
C PHE A 35 -9.05 -8.24 1.11
N LEU A 36 -8.25 -7.50 0.35
CA LEU A 36 -8.49 -7.23 -1.07
C LEU A 36 -8.59 -8.53 -1.88
N MET A 37 -7.63 -9.44 -1.71
CA MET A 37 -7.60 -10.72 -2.43
C MET A 37 -8.78 -11.63 -2.06
N LYS A 38 -9.25 -11.57 -0.80
CA LYS A 38 -10.36 -12.39 -0.31
C LYS A 38 -11.72 -11.85 -0.76
N THR A 39 -11.88 -10.53 -0.80
CA THR A 39 -13.16 -9.89 -1.11
C THR A 39 -13.36 -9.67 -2.61
N PHE A 40 -12.28 -9.44 -3.36
CA PHE A 40 -12.36 -9.12 -4.77
C PHE A 40 -11.37 -9.92 -5.60
N ASN A 41 -11.87 -10.64 -6.61
CA ASN A 41 -11.03 -11.33 -7.58
C ASN A 41 -10.48 -10.38 -8.64
N GLY A 42 -9.34 -10.75 -9.22
CA GLY A 42 -8.71 -10.09 -10.36
C GLY A 42 -7.77 -8.94 -10.02
N TYR A 43 -7.49 -8.64 -8.75
CA TYR A 43 -6.48 -7.64 -8.40
C TYR A 43 -5.06 -8.23 -8.39
N GLN A 44 -4.10 -7.49 -8.93
CA GLN A 44 -2.69 -7.84 -8.92
C GLN A 44 -1.93 -7.00 -7.90
N THR A 45 -1.13 -7.66 -7.08
CA THR A 45 -0.27 -7.01 -6.09
C THR A 45 1.17 -7.47 -6.24
N LEU A 46 2.12 -6.59 -5.96
CA LEU A 46 3.55 -6.88 -5.97
C LEU A 46 4.08 -6.75 -4.53
N CYS A 47 4.77 -7.78 -4.04
CA CYS A 47 5.44 -7.69 -2.75
C CYS A 47 6.59 -6.69 -2.84
N ARG A 48 6.54 -5.66 -1.98
CA ARG A 48 7.64 -4.71 -1.83
C ARG A 48 8.76 -5.29 -0.95
N GLY A 49 8.38 -6.12 0.02
CA GLY A 49 9.24 -6.65 1.05
C GLY A 49 9.01 -5.98 2.41
N GLU A 50 10.01 -6.12 3.27
CA GLU A 50 10.00 -5.68 4.67
C GLU A 50 10.37 -4.20 4.80
N VAL A 51 9.56 -3.45 5.56
CA VAL A 51 9.72 -2.01 5.77
C VAL A 51 9.64 -1.71 7.26
N LEU A 52 10.57 -0.91 7.76
CA LEU A 52 10.56 -0.48 9.15
C LEU A 52 9.54 0.64 9.38
N ILE A 53 8.46 0.33 10.08
CA ILE A 53 7.41 1.26 10.44
C ILE A 53 7.54 1.64 11.91
N LYS A 54 7.70 2.95 12.17
CA LYS A 54 7.83 3.48 13.53
C LYS A 54 6.61 3.08 14.38
N GLY A 55 6.87 2.37 15.47
CA GLY A 55 5.84 1.91 16.42
C GLY A 55 5.26 0.53 16.11
N LYS A 56 5.48 -0.01 14.90
CA LYS A 56 5.03 -1.34 14.48
C LYS A 56 6.19 -2.34 14.30
N GLY A 57 7.41 -1.84 14.10
CA GLY A 57 8.57 -2.67 13.79
C GLY A 57 8.65 -2.95 12.30
N VAL A 58 9.13 -4.14 11.93
CA VAL A 58 9.22 -4.55 10.54
C VAL A 58 7.86 -5.05 10.08
N MET A 59 7.36 -4.49 8.98
CA MET A 59 6.10 -4.89 8.34
C MET A 59 6.34 -5.26 6.88
N THR A 60 5.74 -6.36 6.44
CA THR A 60 5.67 -6.69 5.02
C THR A 60 4.63 -5.80 4.34
N THR A 61 5.01 -5.22 3.21
CA THR A 61 4.16 -4.28 2.47
C THR A 61 4.09 -4.65 0.99
N HIS A 62 3.04 -4.17 0.34
CA HIS A 62 2.73 -4.53 -1.05
C HIS A 62 2.36 -3.29 -1.86
N TRP A 63 2.63 -3.34 -3.15
CA TRP A 63 2.09 -2.41 -4.13
C TRP A 63 0.87 -3.02 -4.80
N LEU A 64 -0.17 -2.22 -4.99
CA LEU A 64 -1.28 -2.59 -5.87
C LEU A 64 -0.92 -2.18 -7.30
N CYS A 65 -0.81 -3.16 -8.20
CA CYS A 65 -0.47 -2.94 -9.61
C CYS A 65 -1.70 -2.63 -10.46
N GLY A 66 -2.89 -3.06 -10.00
CA GLY A 66 -4.14 -2.84 -10.71
C GLY A 66 -5.00 -4.09 -10.75
N ARG A 67 -5.86 -4.18 -11.76
CA ARG A 67 -6.79 -5.30 -11.97
C ARG A 67 -6.48 -5.96 -13.31
N GLU A 68 -6.58 -7.29 -13.39
CA GLU A 68 -6.26 -8.10 -14.57
C GLU A 68 -7.01 -7.66 -15.82
N ASP A 69 -8.25 -7.18 -15.67
CA ASP A 69 -9.08 -6.67 -16.75
C ASP A 69 -8.76 -5.21 -17.15
N MET A 70 -7.94 -4.53 -16.36
CA MET A 70 -7.53 -3.15 -16.56
C MET A 70 -6.01 -3.14 -16.79
N GLN A 71 -5.60 -3.49 -18.01
CA GLN A 71 -4.20 -3.39 -18.44
C GLN A 71 -3.80 -1.91 -18.53
N ILE A 72 -3.43 -1.33 -17.39
CA ILE A 72 -2.74 -0.04 -17.35
C ILE A 72 -1.27 -0.36 -17.61
N MET A 73 -0.76 0.09 -18.76
CA MET A 73 0.66 0.01 -19.10
C MET A 73 1.47 0.73 -18.01
N GLU A 74 2.08 0.00 -17.09
CA GLU A 74 3.13 0.57 -16.24
C GLU A 74 4.34 0.87 -17.14
N SER A 75 4.63 2.16 -17.33
CA SER A 75 5.93 2.59 -17.84
C SER A 75 7.01 2.04 -16.93
N ARG A 76 8.02 1.41 -17.55
CA ARG A 76 9.23 0.92 -16.90
C ARG A 76 9.94 2.08 -16.20
N ASP A 77 9.70 2.25 -14.91
CA ASP A 77 10.58 3.06 -14.09
C ASP A 77 11.62 2.14 -13.44
N GLU A 78 12.83 2.24 -13.97
CA GLU A 78 14.06 1.71 -13.40
C GLU A 78 14.23 2.23 -11.98
N ASP A 79 14.35 1.32 -11.01
CA ASP A 79 14.98 1.64 -9.73
C ASP A 79 15.89 0.47 -9.35
N GLN A 80 16.98 0.38 -10.11
CA GLN A 80 18.24 -0.16 -9.62
C GLN A 80 19.00 1.00 -8.97
N LYS A 81 18.97 1.08 -7.64
CA LYS A 81 20.06 1.70 -6.88
C LYS A 81 20.16 1.15 -5.47
#